data_AF-A0A918PE22-F1
#
_entry.id   AF-A0A918PE22-F1
#
_cell.length_a   1.000
_cell.length_b   1.000
_cell.length_c   1.000
_cell.angle_alpha   90.00
_cell.angle_beta   90.00
_cell.angle_gamma   90.00
#
_symmetry.space_group_name_H-M   'P 1'
#
loop_
_entity.id
_entity.type
_entity.pdbx_description
1 polymer ?
#
loop_
_entity_poly.entity_id
_entity_poly.type
_entity_poly.pdbx_seq_one_letter_code
_entity_poly.pdbx_strand_id
1 'polypeptide(L)'
;MQVIRTIGWVVLTAILVGFLVMNWGPGVPVNFWIKPSGEAGGFLWPVGVVALAFLLLGAVPMWLYQRALRWRLTRRISSLENSLRALSMPATDAPVVPTDPVATQTPLENP
;
A
#
# COMPACT_ATOMS: atom_id res chain seq x y z
N MET A 1 17.34 -2.27 6.39
CA MET A 1 16.18 -1.89 5.54
C MET A 1 16.34 -0.53 4.87
N GLN A 2 16.77 0.51 5.59
CA GLN A 2 16.85 1.88 5.06
C GLN A 2 17.90 2.05 3.97
N VAL A 3 19.11 1.49 4.14
CA VAL A 3 20.19 1.53 3.14
C VAL A 3 19.77 0.86 1.82
N ILE A 4 19.20 -0.35 1.89
CA ILE A 4 18.69 -1.08 0.71
C ILE A 4 17.60 -0.26 0.00
N ARG A 5 16.69 0.37 0.76
CA ARG A 5 15.65 1.23 0.20
C ARG A 5 16.26 2.45 -0.51
N THR A 6 17.25 3.09 0.09
CA THR A 6 17.92 4.26 -0.49
C THR A 6 18.67 3.88 -1.77
N ILE A 7 19.41 2.77 -1.78
CA ILE A 7 20.10 2.27 -2.99
C ILE A 7 19.09 1.99 -4.10
N GLY A 8 17.97 1.33 -3.79
CA GLY A 8 16.91 1.08 -4.77
C GLY A 8 16.34 2.36 -5.38
N TRP A 9 16.09 3.39 -4.56
CA TRP A 9 15.65 4.69 -5.05
C TRP A 9 16.70 5.38 -5.91
N VAL A 10 17.97 5.37 -5.51
CA VAL A 10 19.08 5.97 -6.25
C VAL A 10 19.19 5.34 -7.64
N VAL A 11 19.18 3.99 -7.72
CA VAL A 11 19.21 3.25 -8.99
C VAL A 11 18.00 3.59 -9.85
N LEU A 12 16.80 3.62 -9.26
CA LEU A 12 15.58 3.97 -9.98
C LEU A 12 15.66 5.38 -10.58
N THR A 13 16.10 6.38 -9.79
CA THR A 13 16.28 7.75 -10.29
C THR A 13 17.35 7.83 -11.37
N ALA A 14 18.45 7.09 -11.25
CA ALA A 14 19.50 7.07 -12.27
C ALA A 14 18.98 6.52 -13.60
N ILE A 15 18.20 5.43 -13.57
CA ILE A 15 17.53 4.87 -14.76
C ILE A 15 16.58 5.90 -15.38
N LEU A 16 15.78 6.58 -14.54
CA LEU A 16 14.77 7.52 -15.01
C LEU A 16 15.39 8.77 -15.64
N VAL A 17 16.47 9.29 -15.07
CA VAL A 17 17.27 10.40 -15.63
C VAL A 17 17.95 9.97 -16.92
N GLY A 18 18.62 8.80 -16.94
CA GLY A 18 19.25 8.27 -18.14
C GLY A 18 18.26 8.07 -19.28
N PHE A 19 17.07 7.56 -18.97
CA PHE A 19 15.97 7.41 -19.92
C PHE A 19 15.52 8.76 -20.47
N LEU A 20 15.37 9.77 -19.61
CA LEU A 20 15.00 11.13 -20.02
C LEU A 20 16.03 11.67 -21.02
N VAL A 21 17.32 11.62 -20.67
CA VAL A 21 18.40 12.15 -21.51
C VAL A 21 18.50 11.41 -22.84
N MET A 22 18.42 10.08 -22.84
CA MET A 22 18.46 9.28 -24.08
C MET A 22 17.27 9.54 -25.00
N ASN A 23 16.12 9.90 -24.46
CA ASN A 23 14.89 10.13 -25.23
C ASN A 23 14.55 11.62 -25.40
N TRP A 24 15.40 12.55 -24.95
CA TRP A 24 15.25 14.01 -25.14
C TRP A 24 15.67 14.49 -26.54
N GLY A 25 15.70 13.58 -27.51
CA GLY A 25 16.04 13.90 -28.90
C GLY A 25 15.04 14.86 -29.54
N PRO A 26 15.42 15.53 -30.65
CA PRO A 26 14.49 16.33 -31.45
C PRO A 26 13.26 15.48 -31.78
N GLY A 27 12.07 16.04 -31.53
CA GLY A 27 10.81 15.32 -31.73
C GLY A 27 10.75 14.74 -33.14
N VAL A 28 10.43 13.45 -33.24
CA VAL A 28 10.37 12.78 -34.54
C VAL A 28 9.16 13.35 -35.29
N PRO A 29 9.35 13.91 -36.50
CA PRO A 29 8.23 14.42 -37.29
C PRO A 29 7.38 13.23 -37.76
N VAL A 30 6.17 13.12 -37.25
CA VAL A 30 5.18 12.14 -37.71
C VAL A 30 4.18 12.83 -38.62
N ASN A 31 4.08 12.33 -39.85
CA ASN A 31 3.09 12.77 -40.82
C ASN A 31 1.77 12.06 -40.55
N PHE A 32 0.82 12.76 -39.92
CA PHE A 32 -0.53 12.24 -39.74
C PHE A 32 -1.37 12.32 -41.03
N TRP A 33 -0.98 13.14 -42.01
CA TRP A 33 -1.64 13.27 -43.31
C TRP A 33 -0.64 13.67 -44.40
N ILE A 34 -0.81 13.11 -45.60
CA ILE A 34 -0.04 13.50 -46.78
C ILE A 34 -0.59 14.86 -47.23
N LYS A 35 0.19 15.94 -47.10
CA LYS A 35 -0.18 17.23 -47.70
C LYS A 35 0.03 17.15 -49.22
N PRO A 36 -0.89 17.68 -50.05
CA PRO A 36 -0.70 17.76 -51.51
C PRO A 36 0.54 18.55 -51.94
N SER A 37 1.08 19.41 -51.06
CA SER A 37 2.23 20.29 -51.32
C SER A 37 3.61 19.67 -50.99
N GLY A 38 3.70 18.40 -50.60
CA GLY A 38 4.98 17.74 -50.29
C GLY A 38 5.65 18.19 -48.98
N GLU A 39 5.16 19.24 -48.33
CA GLU A 39 5.65 19.69 -47.03
C GLU A 39 4.99 18.91 -45.89
N ALA A 40 5.79 18.09 -45.23
CA ALA A 40 5.43 17.34 -44.03
C ALA A 40 4.82 18.27 -42.97
N GLY A 41 3.53 18.07 -42.65
CA GLY A 41 2.89 18.69 -41.48
C GLY A 41 3.47 18.05 -40.23
N GLY A 42 4.66 18.51 -39.83
CA GLY A 42 5.46 17.86 -38.79
C GLY A 42 4.89 18.11 -37.40
N PHE A 43 3.99 17.24 -36.93
CA PHE A 43 3.78 17.12 -35.50
C PHE A 43 5.03 16.45 -34.92
N LEU A 44 5.74 17.17 -34.07
CA LEU A 44 6.93 16.68 -33.39
C LEU A 44 6.47 15.80 -32.22
N TRP A 45 6.62 14.48 -32.37
CA TRP A 45 6.21 13.56 -31.31
C TRP A 45 7.21 13.64 -30.14
N PRO A 46 6.78 14.00 -28.91
CA PRO A 46 7.66 14.03 -27.76
C PRO A 46 7.83 12.60 -27.21
N VAL A 47 8.62 11.79 -27.92
CA VAL A 47 8.83 10.36 -27.64
C VAL A 47 9.20 10.12 -26.17
N GLY A 48 10.06 10.96 -25.59
CA GLY A 48 10.44 10.86 -24.18
C GLY A 48 9.28 11.02 -23.20
N VAL A 49 8.37 11.98 -23.42
CA VAL A 49 7.21 12.20 -22.54
C VAL A 49 6.24 11.03 -22.64
N VAL A 50 5.96 10.58 -23.86
CA VAL A 50 5.06 9.44 -24.08
C VAL A 50 5.63 8.18 -23.45
N ALA A 51 6.89 7.87 -23.73
CA ALA A 51 7.51 6.66 -23.22
C ALA A 51 7.66 6.67 -21.69
N LEU A 52 7.92 7.84 -21.08
CA LEU A 52 7.88 8.00 -19.63
C LEU A 52 6.46 7.81 -19.07
N ALA A 53 5.44 8.35 -19.73
CA ALA A 53 4.07 8.17 -19.32
C ALA A 53 3.67 6.68 -19.37
N PHE A 54 4.04 5.94 -20.41
CA PHE A 54 3.79 4.50 -20.49
C PHE A 54 4.59 3.70 -19.44
N LEU A 55 5.85 4.08 -19.18
CA LEU A 55 6.66 3.47 -18.13
C LEU A 55 6.00 3.64 -16.76
N LEU A 56 5.56 4.86 -16.44
CA LEU A 56 4.87 5.16 -15.19
C LEU A 56 3.50 4.49 -15.14
N LEU A 57 2.75 4.47 -16.24
CA LEU A 57 1.45 3.83 -16.31
C LEU A 57 1.53 2.30 -16.13
N GLY A 58 2.63 1.66 -16.53
CA GLY A 58 2.89 0.26 -16.22
C GLY A 58 3.41 0.02 -14.80
N ALA A 59 4.32 0.88 -14.32
CA ALA A 59 5.00 0.70 -13.04
C ALA A 59 4.15 1.09 -11.82
N VAL A 60 3.39 2.18 -11.90
CA VAL A 60 2.57 2.71 -10.80
C VAL A 60 1.49 1.73 -10.33
N PRO A 61 0.64 1.15 -11.20
CA PRO A 61 -0.39 0.22 -10.75
C PRO A 61 0.21 -1.04 -10.11
N MET A 62 1.32 -1.55 -10.66
CA MET A 62 2.01 -2.71 -10.10
C MET A 62 2.62 -2.41 -8.73
N TRP A 63 3.25 -1.24 -8.57
CA TRP A 63 3.80 -0.79 -7.29
C TRP A 63 2.70 -0.60 -6.22
N LEU A 64 1.57 0.00 -6.61
CA LEU A 64 0.45 0.23 -5.71
C LEU A 64 -0.20 -1.10 -5.26
N TYR A 65 -0.32 -2.06 -6.18
CA TYR A 65 -0.81 -3.40 -5.86
C TYR A 65 0.08 -4.13 -4.84
N GLN A 66 1.39 -4.14 -5.08
CA GLN A 66 2.39 -4.69 -4.15
C GLN A 66 2.31 -4.04 -2.76
N ARG A 67 2.15 -2.71 -2.74
CA ARG A 67 2.02 -1.94 -1.49
C ARG A 67 0.74 -2.30 -0.73
N ALA A 68 -0.38 -2.43 -1.42
CA ALA A 68 -1.68 -2.79 -0.84
C ALA A 68 -1.65 -4.22 -0.28
N LEU A 69 -1.07 -5.18 -0.98
CA LEU A 69 -0.91 -6.55 -0.50
C LEU A 69 -0.10 -6.60 0.80
N ARG A 70 1.05 -5.91 0.82
CA ARG A 70 1.90 -5.86 2.02
C ARG A 70 1.15 -5.27 3.20
N TRP A 71 0.42 -4.18 3.00
CA TRP A 71 -0.41 -3.57 4.04
C TRP A 71 -1.50 -4.51 4.56
N ARG A 72 -2.21 -5.21 3.65
CA ARG A 72 -3.26 -6.16 4.01
C ARG A 72 -2.72 -7.36 4.79
N LEU A 73 -1.57 -7.90 4.38
CA LEU A 73 -0.91 -9.02 5.05
C LEU A 73 -0.45 -8.62 6.45
N THR A 74 0.21 -7.47 6.61
CA THR A 74 0.64 -6.97 7.93
C THR A 74 -0.54 -6.80 8.88
N ARG A 75 -1.67 -6.23 8.42
CA ARG A 75 -2.88 -6.10 9.25
C ARG A 75 -3.48 -7.44 9.68
N ARG A 76 -3.51 -8.41 8.77
CA ARG A 76 -4.00 -9.76 9.07
C ARG A 76 -3.14 -10.45 10.13
N ILE A 77 -1.82 -10.38 9.97
CA ILE A 77 -0.87 -10.94 10.92
C ILE A 77 -1.07 -10.30 12.30
N SER A 78 -1.13 -8.96 12.39
CA SER A 78 -1.35 -8.30 13.68
C SER A 78 -2.68 -8.67 14.35
N SER A 79 -3.73 -8.90 13.55
CA SER A 79 -5.02 -9.36 14.09
C SER A 79 -4.92 -10.77 14.65
N LEU A 80 -4.26 -11.69 13.95
CA LEU A 80 -4.07 -13.07 14.38
C LEU A 80 -3.19 -13.14 15.63
N GLU A 81 -2.12 -12.35 15.69
CA GLU A 81 -1.25 -12.23 16.86
C GLU A 81 -2.03 -11.74 18.08
N ASN A 82 -2.91 -10.73 17.92
CA ASN A 82 -3.75 -10.24 19.01
C ASN A 82 -4.78 -11.29 19.48
N SER A 83 -5.42 -12.01 18.56
CA SER A 83 -6.33 -13.09 18.92
C SER A 83 -5.62 -14.23 19.66
N LEU A 84 -4.42 -14.61 19.21
CA LEU A 84 -3.58 -15.60 19.90
C LEU A 84 -3.17 -15.12 21.29
N ARG A 85 -2.77 -13.85 21.43
CA ARG A 85 -2.46 -13.27 22.75
C ARG A 85 -3.64 -13.32 23.70
N ALA A 86 -4.84 -12.96 23.23
CA ALA A 86 -6.06 -13.01 24.02
C ALA A 86 -6.43 -14.43 24.47
N LEU A 87 -6.22 -15.44 23.61
CA LEU A 87 -6.44 -16.85 23.96
C LEU A 87 -5.37 -17.41 24.92
N SER A 88 -4.15 -16.92 24.83
CA SER A 88 -3.03 -17.34 25.70
C SER A 88 -2.98 -16.63 27.05
N MET A 89 -3.77 -15.57 27.24
CA MET A 89 -3.86 -14.86 28.50
C MET A 89 -4.68 -15.70 29.49
N PRO A 90 -4.11 -16.12 30.63
CA PRO A 90 -4.89 -16.74 31.69
C PRO A 90 -5.98 -15.76 32.14
N ALA A 91 -7.21 -16.26 32.33
CA ALA A 91 -8.25 -15.48 32.98
C ALA A 91 -7.72 -15.03 34.35
N THR A 92 -7.36 -13.76 34.46
CA THR A 92 -6.99 -13.19 35.76
C THR A 92 -8.28 -13.06 36.56
N ASP A 93 -8.29 -13.76 37.68
CA ASP A 93 -9.30 -13.86 38.74
C ASP A 93 -10.57 -13.03 38.52
N ALA A 94 -11.67 -13.74 38.34
CA ALA A 94 -13.00 -13.19 38.55
C ALA A 94 -13.08 -12.60 39.97
N PRO A 95 -13.67 -11.40 40.17
CA PRO A 95 -13.91 -10.89 41.49
C PRO A 95 -14.72 -11.93 42.28
N VAL A 96 -14.17 -12.39 43.40
CA VAL A 96 -14.93 -13.16 44.40
C VAL A 96 -16.06 -12.23 44.85
N VAL A 97 -17.27 -12.48 44.35
CA VAL A 97 -18.48 -11.87 44.87
C VAL A 97 -18.57 -12.31 46.33
N PRO A 98 -18.57 -11.39 47.32
CA PRO A 98 -18.81 -11.77 48.70
C PRO A 98 -20.21 -12.39 48.76
N THR A 99 -20.28 -13.68 49.09
CA THR A 99 -21.55 -14.32 49.43
C THR A 99 -22.01 -13.69 50.74
N ASP A 100 -22.96 -12.76 50.67
CA ASP A 100 -23.64 -12.27 51.87
C ASP A 100 -24.20 -13.48 52.64
N PRO A 101 -24.01 -13.55 53.97
CA PRO A 101 -24.53 -14.66 54.75
C PRO A 101 -26.05 -14.59 54.70
N VAL A 102 -26.66 -15.67 54.23
CA VAL A 102 -28.10 -15.91 54.25
C VAL A 102 -28.62 -15.58 55.65
N ALA A 103 -29.41 -14.52 55.75
CA ALA A 103 -30.16 -14.21 56.97
C ALA A 103 -31.07 -15.41 57.28
N THR A 104 -30.74 -16.13 58.36
CA THR A 104 -31.61 -17.10 58.99
C THR A 104 -32.89 -16.39 59.40
N GLN A 105 -33.96 -16.58 58.63
CA GLN A 105 -35.29 -16.19 59.06
C GLN A 105 -35.70 -17.16 60.17
N THR A 106 -35.62 -16.72 61.42
CA THR A 106 -36.22 -17.42 62.56
C THR A 106 -37.74 -17.19 62.49
N PRO A 107 -38.56 -18.24 62.33
CA PRO A 107 -40.00 -18.08 62.43
C PRO A 107 -40.35 -17.69 63.87
N LEU A 108 -41.02 -16.55 64.05
CA LEU A 108 -41.56 -16.15 65.34
C LEU A 108 -42.79 -17.00 65.64
N GLU A 109 -42.60 -18.03 66.46
CA GLU A 109 -43.66 -18.72 67.19
C GLU A 109 -44.14 -17.77 68.31
N ASN A 110 -45.44 -17.44 68.36
CA ASN A 110 -46.05 -16.62 69.40
C ASN A 110 -47.17 -17.45 70.09
N PRO A 111 -47.41 -17.28 71.41
CA PRO A 111 -48.08 -18.25 72.27
C PRO A 111 -49.60 -18.31 72.15
#